data_AF-A0A3B9CW98-F1
#
_entry.id   AF-A0A3B9CW98-F1
#
_cell.length_a   1.000
_cell.length_b   1.000
_cell.length_c   1.000
_cell.angle_alpha   90.00
_cell.angle_beta   90.00
_cell.angle_gamma   90.00
#
_symmetry.space_group_name_H-M   'P 1'
#
loop_
_entity.id
_entity.type
_entity.pdbx_description
1 polymer ?
#
loop_
_entity_poly.entity_id
_entity_poly.type
_entity_poly.pdbx_seq_one_letter_code
_entity_poly.pdbx_strand_id
1 'polypeptide(L)'
;MTVCRQFIFLFTLIPAFNAAVVQATHPLSISRTLVDLRAGRATITVDVFLEDLYLFHNLKQNQAGRIRPDEIQRGIDRHLKFVADRFLIRSADGKVLSPGSSPSVRFDIPADGAAVDQLMKHRLTFEFMVAFDKSDAVLTFEQTFSGPGQVLPAEMQLTVIQDGGGLLFEGQLEEEKPRTIRFDPRQPPPAQDATDDARSRWIAKRDEAAFGITSFSSVYAFLYQEPEQTRLEVLMPLSTLNDAVPLERNQPATLTVPEQDALRPEIIQWFKEGIRLTSDDSLIAPVTDRCDIYGADLTDFAYRPQPEDVAFASGRLGLILKWNIPPEESGLTLTWNCFSNSFRGVRLIVIDDQHEDPIRRVSLTQTGNRNTWSW
;
A
#
# COMPACT_ATOMS: atom_id res chain seq x y z
N MET A 1 -35.78 -76.54 6.37
CA MET A 1 -36.08 -75.20 5.84
C MET A 1 -35.04 -74.23 6.36
N THR A 2 -33.97 -74.01 5.60
CA THR A 2 -33.05 -72.89 5.79
C THR A 2 -32.44 -72.58 4.43
N VAL A 3 -32.73 -71.37 3.93
CA VAL A 3 -32.32 -70.86 2.62
C VAL A 3 -30.91 -70.27 2.76
N CYS A 4 -29.96 -70.72 1.94
CA CYS A 4 -28.63 -70.14 1.83
C CYS A 4 -28.56 -69.33 0.52
N ARG A 5 -28.46 -68.00 0.63
CA ARG A 5 -28.38 -67.05 -0.49
C ARG A 5 -26.95 -66.98 -1.02
N GLN A 6 -26.77 -67.34 -2.29
CA GLN A 6 -25.58 -67.03 -3.09
C GLN A 6 -25.57 -65.54 -3.45
N PHE A 7 -24.50 -64.83 -3.08
CA PHE A 7 -24.20 -63.49 -3.59
C PHE A 7 -23.34 -63.63 -4.86
N ILE A 8 -23.90 -63.20 -6.00
CA ILE A 8 -23.19 -63.02 -7.26
C ILE A 8 -22.58 -61.61 -7.23
N PHE A 9 -21.24 -61.52 -7.24
CA PHE A 9 -20.53 -60.26 -7.44
C PHE A 9 -20.54 -59.92 -8.94
N LEU A 10 -21.31 -58.90 -9.31
CA LEU A 10 -21.33 -58.33 -10.66
C LEU A 10 -20.24 -57.25 -10.73
N PHE A 11 -19.13 -57.54 -11.43
CA PHE A 11 -18.13 -56.54 -11.81
C PHE A 11 -18.76 -55.56 -12.81
N THR A 12 -19.17 -54.39 -12.33
CA THR A 12 -19.60 -53.27 -13.18
C THR A 12 -18.35 -52.45 -13.54
N LEU A 13 -17.99 -52.47 -14.83
CA LEU A 13 -17.05 -51.51 -15.41
C LEU A 13 -17.65 -50.11 -15.25
N ILE A 14 -17.06 -49.30 -14.37
CA ILE A 14 -17.35 -47.87 -14.29
C ILE A 14 -16.56 -47.20 -15.43
N PRO A 15 -17.21 -46.55 -16.41
CA PRO A 15 -16.49 -45.72 -17.36
C PRO A 15 -15.89 -44.54 -16.59
N ALA A 16 -14.56 -44.43 -16.60
CA ALA A 16 -13.84 -43.28 -16.09
C ALA A 16 -14.22 -42.04 -16.93
N PHE A 17 -15.28 -41.34 -16.51
CA PHE A 17 -15.52 -39.97 -16.92
C PHE A 17 -14.37 -39.14 -16.34
N ASN A 18 -13.34 -38.92 -17.17
CA ASN A 18 -12.42 -37.81 -16.99
C ASN A 18 -13.25 -36.53 -17.15
N ALA A 19 -13.89 -36.09 -16.08
CA ALA A 19 -14.24 -34.69 -15.94
C ALA A 19 -12.91 -33.95 -15.91
N ALA A 20 -12.51 -33.41 -17.07
CA ALA A 20 -11.52 -32.37 -17.11
C ALA A 20 -12.01 -31.30 -16.12
N VAL A 21 -11.35 -31.19 -14.98
CA VAL A 21 -11.47 -30.04 -14.11
C VAL A 21 -10.97 -28.89 -14.98
N VAL A 22 -11.90 -28.20 -15.62
CA VAL A 22 -11.65 -26.85 -16.09
C VAL A 22 -11.26 -26.11 -14.82
N GLN A 23 -9.96 -25.89 -14.64
CA GLN A 23 -9.50 -24.83 -13.78
C GLN A 23 -10.19 -23.57 -14.31
N ALA A 24 -11.30 -23.22 -13.69
CA ALA A 24 -11.83 -21.88 -13.78
C ALA A 24 -10.75 -21.02 -13.16
N THR A 25 -9.86 -20.48 -14.00
CA THR A 25 -8.98 -19.38 -13.65
C THR A 25 -9.92 -18.30 -13.12
N HIS A 26 -10.06 -18.19 -11.80
CA HIS A 26 -10.90 -17.17 -11.20
C HIS A 26 -10.37 -15.83 -11.72
N PRO A 27 -11.15 -15.05 -12.50
CA PRO A 27 -10.64 -13.82 -13.06
C PRO A 27 -10.53 -12.81 -11.92
N LEU A 28 -9.30 -12.57 -11.46
CA LEU A 28 -8.97 -11.34 -10.76
C LEU A 28 -8.99 -10.24 -11.82
N SER A 29 -9.92 -9.32 -11.70
CA SER A 29 -9.89 -8.09 -12.50
C SER A 29 -8.70 -7.26 -12.01
N ILE A 30 -7.67 -7.17 -12.85
CA ILE A 30 -6.51 -6.31 -12.62
C ILE A 30 -6.69 -5.07 -13.49
N SER A 31 -7.11 -3.98 -12.86
CA SER A 31 -7.09 -2.65 -13.50
C SER A 31 -5.68 -2.08 -13.51
N ARG A 32 -5.34 -1.29 -14.53
CA ARG A 32 -4.04 -0.61 -14.61
C ARG A 32 -4.25 0.89 -14.66
N THR A 33 -3.61 1.61 -13.76
CA THR A 33 -3.72 3.05 -13.63
C THR A 33 -2.37 3.70 -13.84
N LEU A 34 -2.29 4.60 -14.82
CA LEU A 34 -1.17 5.50 -15.03
C LEU A 34 -1.54 6.90 -14.56
N VAL A 35 -0.69 7.51 -13.75
CA VAL A 35 -0.78 8.91 -13.35
C VAL A 35 0.43 9.66 -13.89
N ASP A 36 0.22 10.64 -14.77
CA ASP A 36 1.24 11.59 -15.21
C ASP A 36 1.11 12.89 -14.40
N LEU A 37 2.05 13.10 -13.49
CA LEU A 37 2.15 14.30 -12.66
C LEU A 37 2.87 15.40 -13.43
N ARG A 38 2.21 16.55 -13.56
CA ARG A 38 2.76 17.80 -14.09
C ARG A 38 2.48 18.92 -13.10
N ALA A 39 3.13 20.07 -13.28
CA ALA A 39 2.97 21.21 -12.38
C ALA A 39 1.49 21.61 -12.15
N GLY A 40 0.95 21.23 -10.98
CA GLY A 40 -0.42 21.52 -10.53
C GLY A 40 -1.52 20.67 -11.18
N ARG A 41 -1.16 19.57 -11.88
CA ARG A 41 -2.15 18.69 -12.53
C ARG A 41 -1.67 17.25 -12.61
N ALA A 42 -2.53 16.33 -12.24
CA ALA A 42 -2.40 14.91 -12.50
C ALA A 42 -3.29 14.54 -13.70
N THR A 43 -2.74 13.88 -14.72
CA THR A 43 -3.53 13.20 -15.75
C THR A 43 -3.60 11.73 -15.40
N ILE A 44 -4.81 11.19 -15.29
CA ILE A 44 -5.07 9.81 -14.88
C ILE A 44 -5.61 9.05 -16.08
N THR A 45 -5.04 7.88 -16.33
CA THR A 45 -5.47 6.92 -17.34
C THR A 45 -5.72 5.58 -16.66
N VAL A 46 -6.93 5.04 -16.74
CA VAL A 46 -7.33 3.76 -16.14
C VAL A 46 -7.74 2.80 -17.25
N ASP A 47 -6.99 1.72 -17.40
CA ASP A 47 -7.25 0.64 -18.32
C ASP A 47 -7.99 -0.50 -17.60
N VAL A 48 -9.11 -0.91 -18.19
CA VAL A 48 -9.94 -2.02 -17.72
C VAL A 48 -10.38 -2.90 -18.89
N PHE A 49 -10.90 -4.10 -18.59
CA PHE A 49 -11.53 -4.93 -19.61
C PHE A 49 -13.03 -4.64 -19.71
N LEU A 50 -13.64 -4.95 -20.86
CA LEU A 50 -15.10 -4.88 -21.00
C LEU A 50 -15.82 -5.82 -20.02
N GLU A 51 -15.14 -6.88 -19.59
CA GLU A 51 -15.59 -7.79 -18.53
C GLU A 51 -15.89 -7.04 -17.23
N ASP A 52 -15.11 -6.03 -16.89
CA ASP A 52 -15.33 -5.25 -15.67
C ASP A 52 -16.64 -4.48 -15.74
N LEU A 53 -17.05 -4.05 -16.93
CA LEU A 53 -18.37 -3.44 -17.07
C LEU A 53 -19.47 -4.47 -16.81
N TYR A 54 -19.31 -5.68 -17.35
CA TYR A 54 -20.24 -6.78 -17.15
C TYR A 54 -20.36 -7.17 -15.67
N LEU A 55 -19.23 -7.32 -14.97
CA LEU A 55 -19.17 -7.74 -13.56
C LEU A 55 -19.64 -6.63 -12.60
N PHE A 56 -19.15 -5.40 -12.76
CA PHE A 56 -19.45 -4.31 -11.82
C PHE A 56 -20.82 -3.68 -12.06
N HIS A 57 -21.32 -3.69 -13.30
CA HIS A 57 -22.57 -3.00 -13.69
C HIS A 57 -23.69 -3.93 -14.15
N ASN A 58 -23.50 -5.24 -14.02
CA ASN A 58 -24.48 -6.29 -14.34
C ASN A 58 -25.07 -6.11 -15.75
N LEU A 59 -24.21 -5.98 -16.76
CA LEU A 59 -24.67 -5.78 -18.13
C LEU A 59 -25.48 -6.99 -18.62
N LYS A 60 -26.58 -6.72 -19.32
CA LYS A 60 -27.48 -7.78 -19.79
C LYS A 60 -27.02 -8.33 -21.13
N GLN A 61 -26.88 -9.65 -21.20
CA GLN A 61 -26.73 -10.36 -22.47
C GLN A 61 -28.09 -10.59 -23.14
N ASN A 62 -28.09 -10.67 -24.47
CA ASN A 62 -29.22 -11.11 -25.27
C ASN A 62 -29.29 -12.66 -25.33
N GLN A 63 -30.30 -13.20 -26.03
CA GLN A 63 -30.48 -14.65 -26.18
C GLN A 63 -29.33 -15.36 -26.91
N ALA A 64 -28.51 -14.62 -27.67
CA ALA A 64 -27.34 -15.13 -28.35
C ALA A 64 -26.05 -15.03 -27.50
N GLY A 65 -26.16 -14.69 -26.20
CA GLY A 65 -25.01 -14.57 -25.31
C GLY A 65 -24.13 -13.34 -25.61
N ARG A 66 -24.71 -12.27 -26.16
CA ARG A 66 -23.99 -11.03 -26.51
C ARG A 66 -24.52 -9.83 -25.74
N ILE A 67 -23.63 -8.94 -25.33
CA ILE A 67 -23.95 -7.63 -24.78
C ILE A 67 -24.11 -6.65 -25.94
N ARG A 68 -25.28 -6.00 -26.04
CA ARG A 68 -25.58 -5.08 -27.13
C ARG A 68 -24.81 -3.75 -27.00
N PRO A 69 -24.57 -3.02 -28.11
CA PRO A 69 -23.85 -1.74 -28.08
C PRO A 69 -24.44 -0.72 -27.10
N ASP A 70 -25.78 -0.62 -27.04
CA ASP A 70 -26.47 0.28 -26.12
C ASP A 70 -26.20 -0.07 -24.65
N GLU A 71 -26.16 -1.37 -24.32
CA GLU A 71 -25.85 -1.85 -22.96
C GLU A 71 -24.39 -1.60 -22.61
N ILE A 72 -23.47 -1.76 -23.57
CA ILE A 72 -22.05 -1.41 -23.41
C ILE A 72 -21.88 0.07 -23.11
N GLN A 73 -22.51 0.96 -23.89
CA GLN A 73 -22.44 2.41 -23.64
C GLN A 73 -22.96 2.77 -22.24
N ARG A 74 -24.09 2.20 -21.81
CA ARG A 74 -24.60 2.41 -20.43
C ARG A 74 -23.64 1.87 -19.37
N GLY A 75 -22.92 0.79 -19.65
CA GLY A 75 -21.86 0.28 -18.78
C GLY A 75 -20.71 1.26 -18.67
N ILE A 76 -20.28 1.81 -19.80
CA ILE A 76 -19.19 2.79 -19.90
C ILE A 76 -19.50 4.03 -19.07
N ASP A 77 -20.69 4.61 -19.24
CA ASP A 77 -21.08 5.82 -18.53
C ASP A 77 -21.11 5.61 -17.01
N ARG A 78 -21.65 4.46 -16.56
CA ARG A 78 -21.67 4.08 -15.15
C ARG A 78 -20.27 3.83 -14.61
N HIS A 79 -19.41 3.19 -15.40
CA HIS A 79 -18.07 2.84 -14.97
C HIS A 79 -17.12 4.04 -14.96
N LEU A 80 -17.31 5.01 -15.87
CA LEU A 80 -16.60 6.27 -15.84
C LEU A 80 -16.84 7.02 -14.52
N LYS A 81 -18.11 7.09 -14.10
CA LYS A 81 -18.46 7.64 -12.79
C LYS A 81 -17.87 6.83 -11.63
N PHE A 82 -17.97 5.50 -11.71
CA PHE A 82 -17.40 4.60 -10.70
C PHE A 82 -15.90 4.84 -10.49
N VAL A 83 -15.11 4.87 -11.57
CA VAL A 83 -13.65 5.07 -11.48
C VAL A 83 -13.34 6.46 -10.94
N ALA A 84 -14.00 7.51 -11.45
CA ALA A 84 -13.78 8.88 -11.04
C ALA A 84 -14.16 9.14 -9.56
N ASP A 85 -15.18 8.45 -9.06
CA ASP A 85 -15.63 8.58 -7.66
C ASP A 85 -14.80 7.74 -6.68
N ARG A 86 -14.13 6.68 -7.16
CA ARG A 86 -13.51 5.68 -6.27
C ARG A 86 -11.99 5.55 -6.38
N PHE A 87 -11.37 6.10 -7.42
CA PHE A 87 -9.93 6.34 -7.45
C PHE A 87 -9.67 7.74 -6.89
N LEU A 88 -9.15 7.79 -5.68
CA LEU A 88 -9.02 9.03 -4.92
C LEU A 88 -7.56 9.49 -4.94
N ILE A 89 -7.37 10.80 -5.13
CA ILE A 89 -6.09 11.47 -4.91
C ILE A 89 -6.31 12.49 -3.80
N ARG A 90 -5.41 12.53 -2.81
CA ARG A 90 -5.40 13.53 -1.75
C ARG A 90 -4.17 14.42 -1.84
N SER A 91 -4.35 15.69 -1.51
CA SER A 91 -3.25 16.63 -1.24
C SER A 91 -2.52 16.29 0.06
N ALA A 92 -1.43 17.01 0.33
CA ALA A 92 -0.60 16.80 1.52
C ALA A 92 -1.37 16.96 2.84
N ASP A 93 -2.37 17.85 2.86
CA ASP A 93 -3.29 18.09 3.99
C ASP A 93 -4.41 17.03 4.12
N GLY A 94 -4.46 16.06 3.20
CA GLY A 94 -5.45 14.98 3.20
C GLY A 94 -6.78 15.28 2.51
N LYS A 95 -6.95 16.47 1.94
CA LYS A 95 -8.17 16.82 1.22
C LYS A 95 -8.28 15.99 -0.06
N VAL A 96 -9.46 15.40 -0.29
CA VAL A 96 -9.75 14.71 -1.56
C VAL A 96 -9.81 15.72 -2.69
N LEU A 97 -9.00 15.49 -3.72
CA LEU A 97 -8.94 16.30 -4.91
C LEU A 97 -9.97 15.81 -5.92
N SER A 98 -10.85 16.71 -6.36
CA SER A 98 -11.93 16.36 -7.26
C SER A 98 -11.46 16.20 -8.71
N PRO A 99 -11.99 15.23 -9.47
CA PRO A 99 -11.82 15.16 -10.91
C PRO A 99 -12.35 16.43 -11.58
N GLY A 100 -11.63 16.90 -12.60
CA GLY A 100 -12.02 18.02 -13.45
C GLY A 100 -13.20 17.69 -14.36
N SER A 101 -13.64 18.70 -15.12
CA SER A 101 -14.97 18.75 -15.76
C SER A 101 -15.21 17.85 -16.97
N SER A 102 -14.31 16.93 -17.32
CA SER A 102 -14.45 16.15 -18.58
C SER A 102 -13.73 14.80 -18.51
N PRO A 103 -14.21 13.86 -17.68
CA PRO A 103 -13.77 12.49 -17.79
C PRO A 103 -14.19 11.94 -19.18
N SER A 104 -13.33 11.16 -19.82
CA SER A 104 -13.57 10.58 -21.13
C SER A 104 -13.19 9.11 -21.18
N VAL A 105 -13.58 8.45 -22.25
CA VAL A 105 -13.30 7.03 -22.50
C VAL A 105 -12.87 6.85 -23.94
N ARG A 106 -11.81 6.06 -24.14
CA ARG A 106 -11.40 5.59 -25.46
C ARG A 106 -11.79 4.13 -25.57
N PHE A 107 -12.82 3.88 -26.37
CA PHE A 107 -13.26 2.54 -26.71
C PHE A 107 -14.15 2.56 -27.95
N ASP A 108 -13.80 1.75 -28.96
CA ASP A 108 -14.63 1.57 -30.13
C ASP A 108 -15.64 0.45 -29.87
N ILE A 109 -16.90 0.82 -29.60
CA ILE A 109 -17.96 -0.15 -29.34
C ILE A 109 -18.21 -0.98 -30.60
N PRO A 110 -18.10 -2.31 -30.55
CA PRO A 110 -18.39 -3.16 -31.71
C PRO A 110 -19.85 -2.98 -32.16
N ALA A 111 -20.09 -2.83 -33.47
CA ALA A 111 -21.41 -2.58 -34.02
C ALA A 111 -22.44 -3.67 -33.65
N ASP A 112 -22.01 -4.92 -33.57
CA ASP A 112 -22.85 -6.08 -33.22
C ASP A 112 -22.78 -6.44 -31.72
N GLY A 113 -22.22 -5.53 -30.90
CA GLY A 113 -21.93 -5.79 -29.50
C GLY A 113 -20.79 -6.80 -29.28
N ALA A 114 -20.63 -7.25 -28.05
CA ALA A 114 -19.56 -8.18 -27.66
C ALA A 114 -20.13 -9.50 -27.12
N ALA A 115 -19.54 -10.63 -27.51
CA ALA A 115 -19.88 -11.93 -26.92
C ALA A 115 -19.29 -12.04 -25.52
N VAL A 116 -20.02 -12.68 -24.59
CA VAL A 116 -19.61 -12.77 -23.18
C VAL A 116 -18.28 -13.53 -22.99
N ASP A 117 -17.98 -14.49 -23.85
CA ASP A 117 -16.70 -15.22 -23.87
C ASP A 117 -15.53 -14.42 -24.47
N GLN A 118 -15.78 -13.19 -24.94
CA GLN A 118 -14.78 -12.33 -25.61
C GLN A 118 -14.56 -11.00 -24.89
N LEU A 119 -15.20 -10.77 -23.74
CA LEU A 119 -15.13 -9.46 -23.06
C LEU A 119 -13.70 -9.06 -22.67
N MET A 120 -12.86 -10.03 -22.29
CA MET A 120 -11.44 -9.80 -21.97
C MET A 120 -10.57 -9.41 -23.19
N LYS A 121 -11.08 -9.53 -24.43
CA LYS A 121 -10.38 -9.08 -25.64
C LYS A 121 -10.55 -7.59 -25.90
N HIS A 122 -11.49 -6.96 -25.19
CA HIS A 122 -11.85 -5.56 -25.36
C HIS A 122 -11.33 -4.76 -24.18
N ARG A 123 -10.42 -3.82 -24.44
CA ARG A 123 -9.85 -2.92 -23.43
C ARG A 123 -10.47 -1.54 -23.55
N LEU A 124 -10.87 -0.97 -22.42
CA LEU A 124 -11.36 0.40 -22.31
C LEU A 124 -10.33 1.22 -21.57
N THR A 125 -10.12 2.45 -22.04
CA THR A 125 -9.20 3.39 -21.39
C THR A 125 -9.98 4.62 -20.95
N PHE A 126 -10.16 4.77 -19.64
CA PHE A 126 -10.79 5.94 -19.03
C PHE A 126 -9.74 7.01 -18.72
N GLU A 127 -10.09 8.28 -18.95
CA GLU A 127 -9.17 9.39 -18.77
C GLU A 127 -9.82 10.56 -18.07
N PHE A 128 -9.15 11.08 -17.06
CA PHE A 128 -9.59 12.28 -16.34
C PHE A 128 -8.39 13.03 -15.78
N MET A 129 -8.63 14.26 -15.33
CA MET A 129 -7.59 15.11 -14.77
C MET A 129 -7.99 15.56 -13.38
N VAL A 130 -7.00 15.72 -12.51
CA VAL A 130 -7.17 16.26 -11.16
C VAL A 130 -6.21 17.44 -11.01
N ALA A 131 -6.70 18.57 -10.51
CA ALA A 131 -5.87 19.73 -10.18
C ALA A 131 -5.41 19.67 -8.72
N PHE A 132 -4.19 20.12 -8.46
CA PHE A 132 -3.60 20.20 -7.12
C PHE A 132 -2.74 21.45 -6.98
N ASP A 133 -2.35 21.82 -5.75
CA ASP A 133 -1.52 23.01 -5.56
C ASP A 133 -0.11 22.77 -6.10
N LYS A 134 0.47 23.72 -6.83
CA LYS A 134 1.85 23.59 -7.31
C LYS A 134 2.87 23.53 -6.18
N SER A 135 2.52 23.98 -4.98
CA SER A 135 3.35 23.79 -3.78
C SER A 135 3.28 22.38 -3.21
N ASP A 136 2.27 21.58 -3.56
CA ASP A 136 2.18 20.19 -3.10
C ASP A 136 3.37 19.41 -3.66
N ALA A 137 4.22 18.91 -2.77
CA ALA A 137 5.31 17.99 -3.10
C ALA A 137 4.93 16.53 -2.83
N VAL A 138 3.72 16.29 -2.33
CA VAL A 138 3.24 14.96 -1.91
C VAL A 138 1.78 14.80 -2.30
N LEU A 139 1.46 13.64 -2.88
CA LEU A 139 0.09 13.19 -3.15
C LEU A 139 -0.13 11.79 -2.60
N THR A 140 -1.33 11.52 -2.13
CA THR A 140 -1.74 10.20 -1.65
C THR A 140 -2.80 9.60 -2.56
N PHE A 141 -2.57 8.38 -3.01
CA PHE A 141 -3.43 7.63 -3.93
C PHE A 141 -4.15 6.51 -3.18
N GLU A 142 -5.45 6.38 -3.41
CA GLU A 142 -6.35 5.41 -2.77
C GLU A 142 -7.33 4.84 -3.80
N GLN A 143 -7.81 3.62 -3.54
CA GLN A 143 -8.90 3.02 -4.30
C GLN A 143 -9.90 2.33 -3.37
N THR A 144 -11.18 2.44 -3.71
CA THR A 144 -12.32 1.83 -2.99
C THR A 144 -13.20 1.02 -3.95
N PHE A 145 -12.58 0.28 -4.86
CA PHE A 145 -13.30 -0.36 -5.95
C PHE A 145 -14.20 -1.50 -5.45
N SER A 146 -13.87 -2.15 -4.34
CA SER A 146 -14.74 -3.16 -3.73
C SER A 146 -15.89 -2.46 -2.98
N GLY A 147 -17.04 -2.33 -3.63
CA GLY A 147 -18.21 -1.72 -2.99
C GLY A 147 -18.84 -2.62 -1.90
N PRO A 148 -19.73 -2.08 -1.06
CA PRO A 148 -20.53 -2.90 -0.14
C PRO A 148 -21.27 -4.01 -0.92
N GLY A 149 -20.97 -5.27 -0.61
CA GLY A 149 -21.58 -6.44 -1.24
C GLY A 149 -20.90 -6.94 -2.53
N GLN A 150 -19.76 -6.36 -2.95
CA GLN A 150 -18.94 -6.96 -4.00
C GLN A 150 -17.99 -8.00 -3.41
N VAL A 151 -17.99 -9.19 -4.02
CA VAL A 151 -17.23 -10.36 -3.54
C VAL A 151 -15.82 -10.44 -4.15
N LEU A 152 -15.58 -9.72 -5.24
CA LEU A 152 -14.31 -9.76 -5.96
C LEU A 152 -13.38 -8.65 -5.46
N PRO A 153 -12.19 -8.99 -4.92
CA PRO A 153 -11.20 -7.97 -4.61
C PRO A 153 -10.75 -7.30 -5.91
N ALA A 154 -10.79 -5.98 -5.94
CA ALA A 154 -10.26 -5.21 -7.05
C ALA A 154 -8.76 -4.99 -6.85
N GLU A 155 -7.93 -5.56 -7.72
CA GLU A 155 -6.50 -5.27 -7.75
C GLU A 155 -6.24 -4.15 -8.76
N MET A 156 -5.52 -3.11 -8.33
CA MET A 156 -5.10 -2.03 -9.21
C MET A 156 -3.57 -1.98 -9.25
N GLN A 157 -3.00 -2.08 -10.43
CA GLN A 157 -1.60 -1.72 -10.65
C GLN A 157 -1.51 -0.21 -10.84
N LEU A 158 -0.77 0.49 -9.97
CA LEU A 158 -0.53 1.93 -10.04
C LEU A 158 0.88 2.20 -10.55
N THR A 159 0.97 3.00 -11.62
CA THR A 159 2.21 3.59 -12.11
C THR A 159 2.08 5.10 -12.03
N VAL A 160 3.05 5.75 -11.39
CA VAL A 160 3.11 7.21 -11.30
C VAL A 160 4.39 7.69 -11.98
N ILE A 161 4.21 8.56 -12.96
CA ILE A 161 5.30 9.22 -13.68
C ILE A 161 5.22 10.74 -13.47
N GLN A 162 6.33 11.42 -13.73
CA GLN A 162 6.40 12.88 -13.73
C GLN A 162 6.91 13.40 -15.07
N ASP A 163 6.29 14.48 -15.53
CA ASP A 163 6.63 15.24 -16.74
C ASP A 163 6.80 14.38 -17.99
N GLY A 164 5.91 13.38 -18.16
CA GLY A 164 5.84 12.55 -19.36
C GLY A 164 6.95 11.51 -19.53
N GLY A 165 7.80 11.25 -18.54
CA GLY A 165 8.85 10.24 -18.69
C GLY A 165 9.55 9.71 -17.44
N GLY A 166 9.53 10.42 -16.31
CA GLY A 166 10.25 9.99 -15.11
C GLY A 166 9.42 9.07 -14.21
N LEU A 167 9.84 7.82 -13.97
CA LEU A 167 9.13 6.91 -13.06
C LEU A 167 9.33 7.33 -11.59
N LEU A 168 8.23 7.61 -10.89
CA LEU A 168 8.23 7.89 -9.44
C LEU A 168 7.88 6.64 -8.63
N PHE A 169 6.90 5.87 -9.10
CA PHE A 169 6.37 4.70 -8.41
C PHE A 169 5.78 3.69 -9.40
N GLU A 170 5.95 2.42 -9.09
CA GLU A 170 5.21 1.31 -9.71
C GLU A 170 4.92 0.25 -8.65
N GLY A 171 3.67 -0.17 -8.55
CA GLY A 171 3.27 -1.21 -7.60
C GLY A 171 1.76 -1.37 -7.47
N GLN A 172 1.34 -2.33 -6.65
CA GLN A 172 -0.07 -2.59 -6.39
C GLN A 172 -0.65 -1.53 -5.42
N LEU A 173 -1.82 -1.01 -5.79
CA LEU A 173 -2.69 -0.18 -4.97
C LEU A 173 -3.86 -1.04 -4.47
N GLU A 174 -3.72 -1.53 -3.25
CA GLU A 174 -4.75 -2.30 -2.56
C GLU A 174 -5.75 -1.35 -1.89
N GLU A 175 -6.96 -1.85 -1.65
CA GLU A 175 -7.96 -1.15 -0.87
C GLU A 175 -7.49 -0.95 0.58
N GLU A 176 -7.87 0.18 1.19
CA GLU A 176 -7.46 0.61 2.54
C GLU A 176 -5.93 0.77 2.76
N LYS A 177 -5.11 0.55 1.74
CA LYS A 177 -3.65 0.71 1.76
C LYS A 177 -3.21 1.86 0.85
N PRO A 178 -3.41 3.12 1.29
CA PRO A 178 -3.01 4.30 0.53
C PRO A 178 -1.52 4.28 0.16
N ARG A 179 -1.20 4.85 -1.00
CA ARG A 179 0.18 5.08 -1.45
C ARG A 179 0.46 6.58 -1.48
N THR A 180 1.31 7.04 -0.57
CA THR A 180 1.79 8.42 -0.54
C THR A 180 3.09 8.54 -1.32
N ILE A 181 3.13 9.42 -2.32
CA ILE A 181 4.25 9.60 -3.24
C ILE A 181 4.71 11.04 -3.18
N ARG A 182 6.01 11.22 -2.92
CA ARG A 182 6.69 12.51 -2.99
C ARG A 182 7.24 12.73 -4.40
N PHE A 183 7.12 13.95 -4.89
CA PHE A 183 7.65 14.39 -6.17
C PHE A 183 8.20 15.80 -6.04
N ASP A 184 9.20 16.14 -6.85
CA ASP A 184 9.80 17.47 -6.86
C ASP A 184 9.78 18.01 -8.30
N PRO A 185 8.97 19.04 -8.59
CA PRO A 185 8.98 19.71 -9.89
C PRO A 185 10.36 20.28 -10.28
N ARG A 186 11.24 20.54 -9.31
CA ARG A 186 12.59 21.09 -9.53
C ARG A 186 13.63 20.00 -9.78
N GLN A 187 13.36 18.76 -9.38
CA GLN A 187 14.25 17.61 -9.56
C GLN A 187 13.48 16.41 -10.14
N PRO A 188 12.93 16.54 -11.37
CA PRO A 188 12.17 15.46 -11.98
C PRO A 188 13.04 14.20 -12.16
N PRO A 189 12.43 13.00 -12.17
CA PRO A 189 13.17 11.79 -12.45
C PRO A 189 13.76 11.80 -13.86
N PRO A 190 14.88 11.08 -14.09
CA PRO A 190 15.45 10.95 -15.42
C PRO A 190 14.45 10.36 -16.42
N ALA A 191 14.58 10.72 -17.69
CA ALA A 191 13.76 10.19 -18.77
C ALA A 191 13.86 8.66 -18.89
N GLN A 192 12.88 8.02 -19.55
CA GLN A 192 12.85 6.55 -19.69
C GLN A 192 14.02 5.98 -20.49
N ASP A 193 14.67 6.77 -21.35
CA ASP A 193 15.85 6.36 -22.11
C ASP A 193 17.17 6.70 -21.38
N ALA A 194 17.10 7.26 -20.17
CA ALA A 194 18.29 7.54 -19.37
C ALA A 194 19.02 6.25 -18.96
N THR A 195 20.35 6.34 -18.90
CA THR A 195 21.22 5.24 -18.51
C THR A 195 20.99 4.80 -17.07
N ASP A 196 21.29 3.53 -16.77
CA ASP A 196 21.17 2.97 -15.42
C ASP A 196 22.00 3.75 -14.38
N ASP A 197 23.15 4.30 -14.76
CA ASP A 197 23.98 5.15 -13.91
C ASP A 197 23.33 6.50 -13.58
N ALA A 198 22.61 7.09 -14.53
CA ALA A 198 21.87 8.32 -14.30
C ALA A 198 20.68 8.09 -13.37
N ARG A 199 19.96 6.98 -13.58
CA ARG A 199 18.86 6.53 -12.72
C ARG A 199 19.35 6.25 -11.30
N SER A 200 20.42 5.48 -11.16
CA SER A 200 21.00 5.11 -9.86
C SER A 200 21.48 6.33 -9.09
N ARG A 201 22.12 7.31 -9.75
CA ARG A 201 22.54 8.57 -9.11
C ARG A 201 21.36 9.43 -8.66
N TRP A 202 20.28 9.48 -9.45
CA TRP A 202 19.08 10.21 -9.06
C TRP A 202 18.38 9.54 -7.88
N ILE A 203 18.24 8.21 -7.90
CA ILE A 203 17.70 7.42 -6.77
C ILE A 203 18.56 7.68 -5.53
N ALA A 204 19.89 7.57 -5.63
CA ALA A 204 20.79 7.79 -4.50
C ALA A 204 20.65 9.20 -3.90
N LYS A 205 20.58 10.26 -4.72
CA LYS A 205 20.36 11.63 -4.24
C LYS A 205 19.00 11.80 -3.56
N ARG A 206 17.95 11.20 -4.12
CA ARG A 206 16.60 11.25 -3.53
C ARG A 206 16.56 10.51 -2.19
N ASP A 207 17.19 9.35 -2.13
CA ASP A 207 17.24 8.51 -0.94
C ASP A 207 18.09 9.15 0.16
N GLU A 208 19.19 9.82 -0.20
CA GLU A 208 20.02 10.64 0.71
C GLU A 208 19.22 11.82 1.27
N ALA A 209 18.51 12.57 0.43
CA ALA A 209 17.63 13.66 0.86
C ALA A 209 16.46 13.19 1.72
N ALA A 210 16.06 11.92 1.61
CA ALA A 210 15.00 11.31 2.40
C ALA A 210 15.51 10.55 3.63
N PHE A 211 16.81 10.65 3.97
CA PHE A 211 17.45 9.91 5.07
C PHE A 211 17.15 8.39 5.03
N GLY A 212 17.02 7.80 3.83
CA GLY A 212 16.69 6.39 3.64
C GLY A 212 15.19 6.04 3.69
N ILE A 213 14.30 7.01 3.89
CA ILE A 213 12.83 6.84 3.83
C ILE A 213 12.39 6.90 2.37
N THR A 214 12.63 5.79 1.68
CA THR A 214 12.35 5.63 0.25
C THR A 214 10.91 5.21 -0.06
N SER A 215 10.10 4.89 0.96
CA SER A 215 8.71 4.47 0.81
C SER A 215 7.84 4.92 1.99
N PHE A 216 6.81 5.73 1.71
CA PHE A 216 5.82 6.10 2.73
C PHE A 216 4.89 4.94 3.14
N SER A 217 5.04 3.77 2.54
CA SER A 217 4.29 2.58 2.96
C SER A 217 5.12 1.57 3.75
N SER A 218 6.41 1.83 3.95
CA SER A 218 7.28 0.96 4.75
C SER A 218 7.38 1.45 6.19
N VAL A 219 7.66 0.51 7.09
CA VAL A 219 8.07 0.79 8.47
C VAL A 219 9.58 0.87 8.51
N TYR A 220 10.07 1.96 9.09
CA TYR A 220 11.49 2.19 9.31
C TYR A 220 11.77 2.22 10.80
N ALA A 221 12.95 1.74 11.17
CA ALA A 221 13.48 1.90 12.50
C ALA A 221 14.94 2.36 12.40
N PHE A 222 15.33 3.33 13.22
CA PHE A 222 16.68 3.88 13.28
C PHE A 222 17.23 3.61 14.67
N LEU A 223 18.24 2.75 14.76
CA LEU A 223 18.89 2.34 16.00
C LEU A 223 20.21 3.10 16.14
N TYR A 224 20.26 4.06 17.03
CA TYR A 224 21.46 4.79 17.41
C TYR A 224 22.11 4.06 18.59
N GLN A 225 23.36 3.64 18.40
CA GLN A 225 24.17 2.94 19.38
C GLN A 225 25.19 3.92 19.95
N GLU A 226 24.93 4.42 21.15
CA GLU A 226 25.86 5.26 21.90
C GLU A 226 26.33 4.52 23.16
N PRO A 227 27.50 4.84 23.73
CA PRO A 227 28.09 4.08 24.84
C PRO A 227 27.20 3.93 26.08
N GLU A 228 26.41 4.94 26.40
CA GLU A 228 25.57 4.97 27.62
C GLU A 228 24.06 4.90 27.29
N GLN A 229 23.70 5.03 26.01
CA GLN A 229 22.32 5.09 25.57
C GLN A 229 22.15 4.42 24.21
N THR A 230 21.18 3.52 24.15
CA THR A 230 20.64 3.06 22.88
C THR A 230 19.33 3.79 22.62
N ARG A 231 19.16 4.37 21.43
CA ARG A 231 17.93 5.06 21.03
C ARG A 231 17.38 4.43 19.77
N LEU A 232 16.10 4.05 19.81
CA LEU A 232 15.38 3.54 18.66
C LEU A 232 14.28 4.53 18.25
N GLU A 233 14.37 5.04 17.04
CA GLU A 233 13.31 5.82 16.42
C GLU A 233 12.52 4.92 15.48
N VAL A 234 11.21 4.84 15.67
CA VAL A 234 10.29 4.05 14.84
C VAL A 234 9.40 4.98 14.04
N LEU A 235 9.30 4.69 12.75
CA LEU A 235 8.43 5.37 11.83
C LEU A 235 7.50 4.38 11.14
N MET A 236 6.19 4.53 11.37
CA MET A 236 5.17 3.59 10.88
C MET A 236 3.99 4.34 10.25
N PRO A 237 3.49 3.94 9.06
CA PRO A 237 2.24 4.47 8.52
C PRO A 237 1.05 4.18 9.44
N LEU A 238 0.11 5.12 9.60
CA LEU A 238 -1.07 4.90 10.45
C LEU A 238 -1.95 3.74 9.97
N SER A 239 -2.07 3.54 8.65
CA SER A 239 -2.78 2.39 8.07
C SER A 239 -2.16 1.05 8.53
N THR A 240 -0.83 0.96 8.54
CA THR A 240 -0.11 -0.22 9.04
C THR A 240 -0.28 -0.41 10.54
N LEU A 241 -0.23 0.67 11.32
CA LEU A 241 -0.42 0.61 12.77
C LEU A 241 -1.84 0.15 13.13
N ASN A 242 -2.84 0.61 12.39
CA ASN A 242 -4.25 0.29 12.62
C ASN A 242 -4.57 -1.20 12.51
N ASP A 243 -3.77 -1.97 11.77
CA ASP A 243 -3.90 -3.43 11.68
C ASP A 243 -3.44 -4.16 12.96
N ALA A 244 -2.67 -3.49 13.82
CA ALA A 244 -2.17 -4.03 15.07
C ALA A 244 -2.80 -3.39 16.31
N VAL A 245 -2.99 -2.07 16.29
CA VAL A 245 -3.62 -1.26 17.33
C VAL A 245 -4.76 -0.50 16.68
N PRO A 246 -6.03 -0.89 16.88
CA PRO A 246 -7.17 -0.21 16.28
C PRO A 246 -7.19 1.28 16.64
N LEU A 247 -7.08 2.14 15.63
CA LEU A 247 -7.04 3.58 15.83
C LEU A 247 -8.47 4.10 15.68
N GLU A 248 -9.30 4.02 16.72
CA GLU A 248 -10.69 4.48 16.64
C GLU A 248 -10.79 5.97 16.26
N ARG A 249 -11.66 6.29 15.30
CA ARG A 249 -11.83 7.63 14.71
C ARG A 249 -13.29 7.94 14.48
N ASN A 250 -13.73 9.13 14.88
CA ASN A 250 -15.08 9.60 14.58
C ASN A 250 -15.28 9.91 13.09
N GLN A 251 -14.22 10.40 12.43
CA GLN A 251 -14.20 10.65 10.99
C GLN A 251 -13.19 9.69 10.35
N PRO A 252 -13.61 8.77 9.46
CA PRO A 252 -12.70 7.73 8.95
C PRO A 252 -11.40 8.23 8.32
N ALA A 253 -11.43 9.42 7.69
CA ALA A 253 -10.32 10.00 6.95
C ALA A 253 -9.37 10.87 7.78
N THR A 254 -9.73 11.21 9.03
CA THR A 254 -9.01 12.19 9.84
C THR A 254 -8.81 11.65 11.25
N LEU A 255 -7.61 11.85 11.79
CA LEU A 255 -7.31 11.56 13.19
C LEU A 255 -7.08 12.89 13.93
N THR A 256 -8.03 13.25 14.77
CA THR A 256 -8.03 14.55 15.46
C THR A 256 -7.05 14.58 16.62
N VAL A 257 -6.56 15.77 17.01
CA VAL A 257 -5.60 15.90 18.14
C VAL A 257 -6.09 15.19 19.42
N PRO A 258 -7.35 15.32 19.87
CA PRO A 258 -7.84 14.61 21.05
C PRO A 258 -7.82 13.08 20.90
N GLU A 259 -8.12 12.57 19.71
CA GLU A 259 -8.05 11.13 19.42
C GLU A 259 -6.58 10.64 19.44
N GLN A 260 -5.65 11.42 18.88
CA GLN A 260 -4.21 11.13 18.95
C GLN A 260 -3.73 11.05 20.41
N ASP A 261 -4.11 12.01 21.26
CA ASP A 261 -3.75 12.03 22.67
C ASP A 261 -4.31 10.83 23.43
N ALA A 262 -5.55 10.42 23.13
CA ALA A 262 -6.21 9.27 23.75
C ALA A 262 -5.57 7.93 23.35
N LEU A 263 -5.10 7.79 22.12
CA LEU A 263 -4.48 6.56 21.59
C LEU A 263 -3.02 6.40 22.01
N ARG A 264 -2.34 7.51 22.33
CA ARG A 264 -0.89 7.53 22.63
C ARG A 264 -0.45 6.49 23.67
N PRO A 265 -1.15 6.30 24.82
CA PRO A 265 -0.74 5.31 25.82
C PRO A 265 -0.78 3.87 25.31
N GLU A 266 -1.80 3.51 24.54
CA GLU A 266 -1.97 2.16 23.99
C GLU A 266 -0.90 1.85 22.94
N ILE A 267 -0.65 2.80 22.04
CA ILE A 267 0.43 2.71 21.05
C ILE A 267 1.78 2.50 21.73
N ILE A 268 2.10 3.33 22.74
CA ILE A 268 3.35 3.22 23.50
C ILE A 268 3.49 1.84 24.13
N GLN A 269 2.42 1.35 24.77
CA GLN A 269 2.45 0.06 25.46
C GLN A 269 2.70 -1.08 24.47
N TRP A 270 2.01 -1.10 23.33
CA TRP A 270 2.19 -2.11 22.30
C TRP A 270 3.65 -2.20 21.81
N PHE A 271 4.27 -1.05 21.54
CA PHE A 271 5.67 -1.01 21.14
C PHE A 271 6.63 -1.44 22.24
N LYS A 272 6.39 -1.07 23.50
CA LYS A 272 7.24 -1.49 24.64
C LYS A 272 7.18 -2.99 24.89
N GLU A 273 6.04 -3.63 24.64
CA GLU A 273 5.89 -5.08 24.79
C GLU A 273 6.50 -5.86 23.63
N GLY A 274 6.36 -5.32 22.42
CA GLY A 274 6.81 -5.96 21.18
C GLY A 274 8.27 -5.69 20.82
N ILE A 275 8.85 -4.56 21.20
CA ILE A 275 10.27 -4.25 20.99
C ILE A 275 11.03 -4.50 22.29
N ARG A 276 11.91 -5.49 22.27
CA ARG A 276 12.68 -5.91 23.45
C ARG A 276 14.16 -5.70 23.22
N LEU A 277 14.85 -5.18 24.22
CA LEU A 277 16.30 -5.16 24.27
C LEU A 277 16.76 -6.06 25.40
N THR A 278 17.63 -7.01 25.12
CA THR A 278 18.16 -7.94 26.11
C THR A 278 19.68 -7.96 26.11
N SER A 279 20.29 -8.19 27.28
CA SER A 279 21.69 -8.59 27.45
C SER A 279 21.72 -9.85 28.31
N ASP A 280 22.46 -10.88 27.91
CA ASP A 280 22.54 -12.16 28.64
C ASP A 280 21.15 -12.66 29.12
N ASP A 281 20.17 -12.61 28.22
CA ASP A 281 18.74 -12.95 28.44
C ASP A 281 17.97 -12.06 29.45
N SER A 282 18.60 -11.05 30.03
CA SER A 282 17.96 -10.06 30.91
C SER A 282 17.34 -8.93 30.09
N LEU A 283 16.06 -8.63 30.34
CA LEU A 283 15.34 -7.58 29.64
C LEU A 283 15.69 -6.19 30.20
N ILE A 284 16.14 -5.30 29.31
CA ILE A 284 16.36 -3.88 29.61
C ILE A 284 15.09 -3.11 29.21
N ALA A 285 14.47 -2.45 30.18
CA ALA A 285 13.21 -1.75 29.95
C ALA A 285 13.42 -0.42 29.19
N PRO A 286 12.64 -0.15 28.13
CA PRO A 286 12.70 1.14 27.44
C PRO A 286 12.02 2.25 28.23
N VAL A 287 12.58 3.46 28.13
CA VAL A 287 11.91 4.72 28.43
C VAL A 287 11.36 5.29 27.13
N THR A 288 10.11 5.75 27.15
CA THR A 288 9.53 6.46 26.00
C THR A 288 9.93 7.92 26.08
N ASP A 289 10.63 8.40 25.07
CA ASP A 289 11.00 9.81 24.96
C ASP A 289 9.91 10.61 24.24
N ARG A 290 9.31 10.01 23.21
CA ARG A 290 8.36 10.68 22.33
C ARG A 290 7.44 9.69 21.62
N CYS A 291 6.19 10.09 21.39
CA CYS A 291 5.21 9.37 20.59
C CYS A 291 4.25 10.40 19.96
N ASP A 292 4.55 10.78 18.72
CA ASP A 292 3.84 11.83 17.99
C ASP A 292 3.31 11.30 16.66
N ILE A 293 2.27 11.95 16.15
CA ILE A 293 1.68 11.63 14.86
C ILE A 293 1.91 12.82 13.92
N TYR A 294 2.29 12.51 12.69
CA TYR A 294 2.73 13.48 11.69
C TYR A 294 1.86 13.37 10.43
N GLY A 295 1.63 14.49 9.76
CA GLY A 295 1.04 14.54 8.42
C GLY A 295 2.03 14.13 7.30
N ALA A 296 1.61 14.34 6.05
CA ALA A 296 2.37 13.92 4.86
C ALA A 296 3.63 14.77 4.60
N ASP A 297 3.65 16.01 5.07
CA ASP A 297 4.75 16.98 4.84
C ASP A 297 5.93 16.80 5.80
N LEU A 298 6.19 15.56 6.20
CA LEU A 298 7.26 15.27 7.13
C LEU A 298 8.61 15.37 6.42
N THR A 299 9.29 16.48 6.67
CA THR A 299 10.64 16.75 6.16
C THR A 299 11.73 16.34 7.15
N ASP A 300 11.44 16.39 8.45
CA ASP A 300 12.41 16.07 9.50
C ASP A 300 11.73 15.51 10.75
N PHE A 301 12.14 14.29 11.13
CA PHE A 301 11.65 13.57 12.30
C PHE A 301 12.15 14.16 13.61
N ALA A 302 13.27 14.89 13.61
CA ALA A 302 13.87 15.41 14.83
C ALA A 302 12.97 16.45 15.53
N TYR A 303 12.08 17.11 14.79
CA TYR A 303 11.19 18.14 15.34
C TYR A 303 9.88 17.53 15.86
N ARG A 304 9.38 18.08 16.97
CA ARG A 304 8.01 17.81 17.42
C ARG A 304 7.04 18.57 16.52
N PRO A 305 6.03 17.90 15.94
CA PRO A 305 5.04 18.59 15.13
C PRO A 305 4.21 19.50 16.03
N GLN A 306 3.69 20.59 15.47
CA GLN A 306 2.62 21.31 16.16
C GLN A 306 1.38 20.41 16.22
N PRO A 307 0.61 20.42 17.32
CA PRO A 307 -0.62 19.64 17.39
C PRO A 307 -1.59 20.07 16.28
N GLU A 308 -1.90 19.15 15.39
CA GLU A 308 -2.85 19.35 14.30
C GLU A 308 -3.61 18.05 13.99
N ASP A 309 -4.79 18.20 13.42
CA ASP A 309 -5.53 17.05 12.88
C ASP A 309 -4.78 16.50 11.67
N VAL A 310 -4.61 15.19 11.63
CA VAL A 310 -3.87 14.56 10.54
C VAL A 310 -4.78 13.76 9.63
N ALA A 311 -4.47 13.82 8.33
CA ALA A 311 -5.05 12.91 7.35
C ALA A 311 -4.62 11.48 7.65
N PHE A 312 -5.58 10.59 7.89
CA PHE A 312 -5.28 9.21 8.29
C PHE A 312 -4.49 8.47 7.20
N ALA A 313 -4.86 8.68 5.93
CA ALA A 313 -4.29 7.97 4.80
C ALA A 313 -2.80 8.25 4.55
N SER A 314 -2.33 9.45 4.90
CA SER A 314 -0.94 9.87 4.71
C SER A 314 -0.17 10.00 6.02
N GLY A 315 -0.88 9.95 7.15
CA GLY A 315 -0.32 10.14 8.48
C GLY A 315 0.64 9.03 8.89
N ARG A 316 1.58 9.39 9.77
CA ARG A 316 2.61 8.49 10.29
C ARG A 316 2.77 8.65 11.79
N LEU A 317 3.02 7.53 12.47
CA LEU A 317 3.53 7.51 13.82
C LEU A 317 5.05 7.71 13.81
N GLY A 318 5.55 8.62 14.65
CA GLY A 318 6.94 8.67 15.07
C GLY A 318 7.05 8.37 16.58
N LEU A 319 7.76 7.30 16.92
CA LEU A 319 8.02 6.87 18.31
C LEU A 319 9.52 6.89 18.58
N ILE A 320 9.93 7.37 19.76
CA ILE A 320 11.30 7.25 20.24
C ILE A 320 11.31 6.47 21.55
N LEU A 321 12.02 5.34 21.54
CA LEU A 321 12.37 4.56 22.71
C LEU A 321 13.86 4.74 23.03
N LYS A 322 14.19 4.86 24.31
CA LYS A 322 15.55 4.95 24.81
C LYS A 322 15.79 3.85 25.84
N TRP A 323 16.97 3.26 25.81
CA TRP A 323 17.48 2.38 26.84
C TRP A 323 18.75 2.99 27.40
N ASN A 324 18.82 3.16 28.71
CA ASN A 324 20.06 3.51 29.38
C ASN A 324 20.84 2.20 29.55
N ILE A 325 22.02 2.14 28.95
CA ILE A 325 22.84 0.93 28.92
C ILE A 325 23.91 1.07 30.00
N PRO A 326 23.99 0.14 30.97
CA PRO A 326 25.09 0.13 31.93
C PRO A 326 26.45 0.00 31.21
N PRO A 327 27.52 0.68 31.66
CA PRO A 327 28.83 0.65 31.00
C PRO A 327 29.45 -0.76 30.83
N GLU A 328 29.08 -1.69 31.69
CA GLU A 328 29.50 -3.09 31.70
C GLU A 328 28.72 -3.99 30.74
N GLU A 329 27.60 -3.51 30.19
CA GLU A 329 26.68 -4.32 29.40
C GLU A 329 27.25 -4.56 27.99
N SER A 330 27.20 -5.81 27.54
CA SER A 330 27.62 -6.21 26.19
C SER A 330 26.69 -7.27 25.62
N GLY A 331 26.85 -7.61 24.34
CA GLY A 331 26.03 -8.64 23.70
C GLY A 331 24.55 -8.26 23.63
N LEU A 332 24.28 -6.99 23.35
CA LEU A 332 22.92 -6.47 23.30
C LEU A 332 22.18 -7.08 22.13
N THR A 333 20.93 -7.47 22.34
CA THR A 333 20.06 -8.01 21.30
C THR A 333 18.73 -7.28 21.28
N LEU A 334 18.47 -6.57 20.19
CA LEU A 334 17.17 -6.00 19.88
C LEU A 334 16.30 -7.06 19.21
N THR A 335 15.14 -7.34 19.76
CA THR A 335 14.11 -8.21 19.16
C THR A 335 12.89 -7.38 18.80
N TRP A 336 12.46 -7.48 17.54
CA TRP A 336 11.24 -6.86 17.04
C TRP A 336 10.11 -7.88 16.94
N ASN A 337 9.01 -7.67 17.66
CA ASN A 337 7.80 -8.50 17.55
C ASN A 337 6.54 -7.69 17.17
N CYS A 338 6.70 -6.41 16.86
CA CYS A 338 5.65 -5.51 16.40
C CYS A 338 5.30 -5.77 14.92
N PHE A 339 4.81 -6.97 14.61
CA PHE A 339 4.31 -7.36 13.28
C PHE A 339 2.79 -7.40 13.25
N SER A 340 2.20 -7.27 12.06
CA SER A 340 0.76 -7.38 11.83
C SER A 340 0.47 -8.27 10.62
N ASN A 341 -0.80 -8.50 10.30
CA ASN A 341 -1.17 -9.28 9.11
C ASN A 341 -0.70 -8.63 7.80
N SER A 342 -0.69 -7.29 7.75
CA SER A 342 -0.28 -6.50 6.59
C SER A 342 1.21 -6.15 6.57
N PHE A 343 1.90 -6.29 7.71
CA PHE A 343 3.28 -5.88 7.89
C PHE A 343 4.13 -6.98 8.53
N ARG A 344 5.08 -7.50 7.74
CA ARG A 344 5.92 -8.65 8.14
C ARG A 344 7.42 -8.36 8.20
N GLY A 345 7.84 -7.11 8.01
CA GLY A 345 9.27 -6.79 8.08
C GLY A 345 9.61 -5.31 8.16
N VAL A 346 10.48 -4.94 9.10
CA VAL A 346 10.97 -3.56 9.31
C VAL A 346 12.33 -3.36 8.64
N ARG A 347 12.53 -2.18 8.06
CA ARG A 347 13.83 -1.71 7.59
C ARG A 347 14.55 -1.03 8.76
N LEU A 348 15.51 -1.73 9.37
CA LEU A 348 16.32 -1.23 10.46
C LEU A 348 17.60 -0.58 9.88
N ILE A 349 17.86 0.66 10.27
CA ILE A 349 19.08 1.39 9.97
C ILE A 349 19.82 1.54 11.30
N VAL A 350 20.98 0.91 11.41
CA VAL A 350 21.82 0.95 12.61
C VAL A 350 22.91 2.00 12.39
N ILE A 351 23.01 2.92 13.35
CA ILE A 351 23.93 4.05 13.33
C ILE A 351 24.85 3.92 14.54
N ASP A 352 26.15 3.76 14.29
CA ASP A 352 27.19 3.55 15.28
C ASP A 352 28.45 4.32 14.86
N ASP A 353 28.60 5.54 15.38
CA ASP A 353 29.70 6.44 15.01
C ASP A 353 31.08 5.93 15.45
N GLN A 354 31.15 4.87 16.26
CA GLN A 354 32.40 4.24 16.70
C GLN A 354 32.82 3.05 15.84
N HIS A 355 31.96 2.58 14.92
CA HIS A 355 32.25 1.46 14.03
C HIS A 355 32.91 1.92 12.72
N GLU A 356 33.71 1.06 12.09
CA GLU A 356 34.32 1.32 10.77
C GLU A 356 33.28 1.53 9.64
N ASP A 357 32.08 0.96 9.82
CA ASP A 357 30.93 1.14 8.94
C ASP A 357 29.79 1.70 9.78
N PRO A 358 29.69 3.05 9.88
CA PRO A 358 28.83 3.69 10.86
C PRO A 358 27.35 3.57 10.51
N ILE A 359 26.98 3.10 9.30
CA ILE A 359 25.59 2.96 8.87
C ILE A 359 25.35 1.57 8.27
N ARG A 360 24.69 0.70 9.03
CA ARG A 360 24.33 -0.66 8.59
C ARG A 360 22.84 -0.76 8.31
N ARG A 361 22.46 -1.37 7.19
CA ARG A 361 21.05 -1.58 6.80
C ARG A 361 20.68 -3.03 6.98
N VAL A 362 19.68 -3.28 7.81
CA VAL A 362 19.22 -4.61 8.21
C VAL A 362 17.72 -4.72 7.94
N SER A 363 17.26 -5.89 7.49
CA SER A 363 15.84 -6.18 7.37
C SER A 363 15.45 -7.18 8.43
N LEU A 364 14.63 -6.75 9.41
CA LEU A 364 14.06 -7.68 10.37
C LEU A 364 12.72 -8.20 9.84
N THR A 365 12.47 -9.50 9.90
CA THR A 365 11.25 -10.13 9.37
C THR A 365 10.62 -11.10 10.35
N GLN A 366 9.29 -11.20 10.33
CA GLN A 366 8.52 -12.12 11.18
C GLN A 366 8.90 -13.59 10.94
N THR A 367 9.31 -13.94 9.72
CA THR A 367 9.64 -15.31 9.32
C THR A 367 11.13 -15.59 9.39
N GLY A 368 11.47 -16.87 9.62
CA GLY A 368 12.83 -17.38 9.56
C GLY A 368 13.74 -16.96 10.72
N ASN A 369 13.17 -16.60 11.88
CA ASN A 369 13.92 -16.14 13.07
C ASN A 369 14.84 -14.95 12.78
N ARG A 370 14.47 -14.10 11.81
CA ARG A 370 15.23 -12.90 11.43
C ARG A 370 14.62 -11.64 12.02
N ASN A 371 14.08 -11.72 13.22
CA ASN A 371 13.45 -10.59 13.91
C ASN A 371 14.38 -9.94 14.95
N THR A 372 15.66 -10.33 14.97
CA THR A 372 16.64 -9.86 15.94
C THR A 372 17.83 -9.17 15.28
N TRP A 373 18.46 -8.25 16.02
CA TRP A 373 19.74 -7.63 15.72
C TRP A 373 20.59 -7.63 16.98
N SER A 374 21.84 -8.10 16.90
CA SER A 374 22.74 -8.21 18.04
C SER A 374 24.04 -7.45 17.78
N TRP A 375 24.61 -6.83 18.84
CA TRP A 375 25.88 -6.10 18.79
C TRP A 375 26.67 -6.17 20.09
#